data_AF-A0A937YAC0-F1
#
_entry.id   AF-A0A937YAC0-F1
#
_cell.length_a   1.000
_cell.length_b   1.000
_cell.length_c   1.000
_cell.angle_alpha   90.00
_cell.angle_beta   90.00
_cell.angle_gamma   90.00
#
_symmetry.space_group_name_H-M   'P 1'
#
loop_
_entity.id
_entity.type
_entity.pdbx_description
1 polymer ?
#
loop_
_entity_poly.entity_id
_entity_poly.type
_entity_poly.pdbx_seq_one_letter_code
_entity_poly.pdbx_strand_id
1 'polypeptide(L)'
;MTLIRMTPITGPAAWTGADFEHDRSWIHRLSEAEIAGLDAALEAVAASGRRYPEFSRDQFPIGPLGKALPSLADALESGRGFMLLRGLPVARYTDEQLKSVCYGIGLHLGTPVCQNPRGD
;
A
#
# COMPACT_ATOMS: atom_id res chain seq x y z
N MET A 1 -32.27 -7.74 -23.29
CA MET A 1 -32.02 -8.05 -21.87
C MET A 1 -31.42 -6.81 -21.25
N THR A 2 -32.07 -6.23 -20.25
CA THR A 2 -31.62 -4.98 -19.62
C THR A 2 -30.37 -5.27 -18.77
N LEU A 3 -29.29 -4.52 -19.01
CA LEU A 3 -27.97 -4.66 -18.37
C LEU A 3 -27.94 -4.25 -16.87
N ILE A 4 -29.11 -4.05 -16.26
CA ILE A 4 -29.22 -3.46 -14.92
C ILE A 4 -29.41 -4.56 -13.87
N ARG A 5 -28.50 -4.63 -12.90
CA ARG A 5 -28.61 -5.52 -11.74
C ARG A 5 -29.63 -4.96 -10.75
N MET A 6 -30.69 -5.73 -10.49
CA MET A 6 -31.79 -5.37 -9.57
C MET A 6 -31.78 -6.16 -8.25
N THR A 7 -30.78 -7.01 -8.04
CA THR A 7 -30.58 -7.75 -6.79
C THR A 7 -29.46 -7.13 -5.96
N PRO A 8 -29.55 -7.19 -4.61
CA PRO A 8 -28.50 -6.67 -3.75
C PRO A 8 -27.10 -7.18 -4.14
N ILE A 9 -26.12 -6.29 -4.01
CA ILE A 9 -24.71 -6.68 -4.05
C ILE A 9 -24.40 -7.38 -2.73
N THR A 10 -23.72 -8.52 -2.82
CA THR A 10 -23.32 -9.34 -1.69
C THR A 10 -21.83 -9.63 -1.81
N GLY A 11 -21.23 -10.15 -0.74
CA GLY A 11 -19.81 -10.52 -0.68
C GLY A 11 -18.99 -9.63 0.24
N PRO A 12 -17.67 -9.85 0.32
CA PRO A 12 -16.81 -9.22 1.32
C PRO A 12 -16.74 -7.69 1.22
N ALA A 13 -16.92 -7.12 0.03
CA ALA A 13 -16.96 -5.67 -0.20
C ALA A 13 -18.31 -5.01 0.11
N ALA A 14 -19.37 -5.79 0.38
CA ALA A 14 -20.70 -5.28 0.69
C ALA A 14 -20.89 -5.12 2.21
N TRP A 15 -20.22 -4.11 2.78
CA TRP A 15 -20.19 -3.85 4.23
C TRP A 15 -20.70 -2.46 4.60
N THR A 16 -20.94 -2.29 5.90
CA THR A 16 -21.28 -1.04 6.58
C THR A 16 -20.27 -0.76 7.71
N GLY A 17 -20.28 0.44 8.27
CA GLY A 17 -19.39 0.77 9.39
C GLY A 17 -19.57 -0.13 10.62
N ALA A 18 -20.78 -0.67 10.84
CA ALA A 18 -21.09 -1.55 11.96
C ALA A 18 -20.30 -2.87 11.89
N ASP A 19 -20.01 -3.37 10.68
CA ASP A 19 -19.27 -4.62 10.48
C ASP A 19 -17.82 -4.53 11.00
N PHE A 20 -17.27 -3.31 11.13
CA PHE A 20 -15.88 -3.06 11.54
C PHE A 20 -15.73 -2.31 12.86
N GLU A 21 -16.82 -2.04 13.59
CA GLU A 21 -16.77 -1.29 14.85
C GLU A 21 -15.81 -1.94 15.87
N HIS A 22 -15.87 -3.26 15.98
CA HIS A 22 -15.05 -4.08 16.88
C HIS A 22 -14.01 -4.94 16.15
N ASP A 23 -13.98 -4.90 14.82
CA ASP A 23 -13.00 -5.62 14.01
C ASP A 23 -11.79 -4.74 13.66
N ARG A 24 -10.60 -5.30 13.80
CA ARG A 24 -9.31 -4.68 13.46
C ARG A 24 -8.50 -5.52 12.48
N SER A 25 -9.10 -6.56 11.88
CA SER A 25 -8.50 -7.43 10.86
C SER A 25 -7.98 -6.67 9.64
N TRP A 26 -8.52 -5.48 9.38
CA TRP A 26 -8.11 -4.59 8.30
C TRP A 26 -6.85 -3.76 8.62
N ILE A 27 -6.30 -3.85 9.83
CA ILE A 27 -5.09 -3.15 10.26
C ILE A 27 -3.89 -4.10 10.25
N HIS A 28 -2.95 -3.88 9.33
CA HIS A 28 -1.62 -4.48 9.37
C HIS A 28 -0.69 -3.54 10.13
N ARG A 29 -0.27 -3.94 11.33
CA ARG A 29 0.72 -3.18 12.10
C ARG A 29 2.12 -3.55 11.63
N LEU A 30 2.86 -2.56 11.13
CA LEU A 30 4.23 -2.74 10.71
C LEU A 30 5.10 -3.13 11.91
N SER A 31 5.78 -4.25 11.78
CA SER A 31 6.80 -4.70 12.72
C SER A 31 8.08 -3.87 12.55
N GLU A 32 8.94 -3.90 13.57
CA GLU A 32 10.26 -3.25 13.51
C GLU A 32 11.10 -3.77 12.32
N ALA A 33 10.99 -5.06 12.00
CA ALA A 33 11.68 -5.66 10.87
C ALA A 33 11.16 -5.15 9.51
N GLU A 34 9.85 -4.95 9.39
CA GLU A 34 9.26 -4.35 8.18
C GLU A 34 9.66 -2.88 8.03
N ILE A 35 9.66 -2.12 9.13
CA ILE A 35 10.12 -0.72 9.14
C ILE A 35 11.60 -0.65 8.74
N ALA A 36 12.46 -1.48 9.33
CA ALA A 36 13.88 -1.54 8.96
C ALA A 36 14.07 -1.95 7.49
N GLY A 37 13.20 -2.80 6.94
CA GLY A 37 13.20 -3.12 5.51
C GLY A 37 12.87 -1.93 4.62
N LEU A 38 11.88 -1.12 5.02
CA LEU A 38 11.55 0.13 4.31
C LEU A 38 12.69 1.16 4.41
N ASP A 39 13.35 1.26 5.56
CA ASP A 39 14.50 2.13 5.76
C ASP A 39 15.66 1.73 4.82
N ALA A 40 15.99 0.43 4.75
CA ALA A 40 17.03 -0.08 3.86
C ALA A 40 16.69 0.11 2.37
N ALA A 41 15.42 -0.03 1.98
CA ALA A 41 14.97 0.24 0.61
C ALA A 41 15.16 1.70 0.23
N LEU A 42 14.84 2.61 1.15
CA LEU A 42 15.02 4.05 0.96
C LEU A 42 16.50 4.42 0.82
N GLU A 43 17.37 3.83 1.65
CA GLU A 43 18.82 3.99 1.54
C GLU A 43 19.35 3.49 0.19
N ALA A 44 18.86 2.36 -0.31
CA ALA A 44 19.26 1.82 -1.62
C ALA A 44 18.90 2.75 -2.78
N VAL A 45 17.70 3.34 -2.76
CA VAL A 45 17.29 4.36 -3.74
C VAL A 45 18.21 5.58 -3.67
N ALA A 46 18.44 6.11 -2.47
CA ALA A 46 19.30 7.28 -2.27
C ALA A 46 20.75 7.03 -2.72
N ALA A 47 21.32 5.87 -2.38
CA ALA A 47 22.68 5.48 -2.77
C ALA A 47 22.86 5.37 -4.29
N SER A 48 21.77 5.09 -5.02
CA SER A 48 21.77 5.05 -6.49
C SER A 48 21.54 6.41 -7.15
N GLY A 49 21.42 7.49 -6.37
CA GLY A 49 21.13 8.84 -6.87
C GLY A 49 19.71 9.01 -7.43
N ARG A 50 18.81 8.07 -7.12
CA ARG A 50 17.40 8.09 -7.55
C ARG A 50 16.53 8.73 -6.49
N ARG A 51 15.32 9.09 -6.89
CA ARG A 51 14.27 9.66 -6.05
C ARG A 51 12.91 9.30 -6.62
N TYR A 52 11.84 9.52 -5.87
CA TYR A 52 10.48 9.45 -6.41
C TYR A 52 10.30 10.37 -7.65
N PRO A 53 9.65 9.91 -8.74
CA PRO A 53 9.18 8.55 -9.05
C PRO A 53 10.16 7.73 -9.92
N GLU A 54 11.44 8.11 -9.96
CA GLU A 54 12.48 7.64 -10.88
C GLU A 54 13.14 6.30 -10.45
N PHE A 55 12.35 5.33 -9.96
CA PHE A 55 12.82 3.99 -9.64
C PHE A 55 11.76 2.89 -9.87
N SER A 56 12.21 1.68 -10.18
CA SER A 56 11.35 0.49 -10.38
C SER A 56 11.12 -0.30 -9.08
N ARG A 57 10.19 -1.26 -9.13
CA ARG A 57 9.91 -2.20 -8.03
C ARG A 57 11.19 -2.88 -7.50
N ASP A 58 12.03 -3.33 -8.42
CA ASP A 58 13.29 -4.03 -8.18
C ASP A 58 14.36 -3.13 -7.56
N GLN A 59 14.25 -1.81 -7.74
CA GLN A 59 15.13 -0.81 -7.12
C GLN A 59 14.64 -0.36 -5.74
N PHE A 60 13.45 -0.77 -5.30
CA PHE A 60 12.92 -0.55 -3.95
C PHE A 60 12.63 -1.90 -3.26
N PRO A 61 13.65 -2.60 -2.74
CA PRO A 61 13.46 -3.91 -2.12
C PRO A 61 12.70 -3.80 -0.79
N ILE A 62 11.39 -4.06 -0.80
CA ILE A 62 10.47 -3.81 0.33
C ILE A 62 10.71 -4.70 1.58
N GLY A 63 11.72 -5.58 1.53
CA GLY A 63 12.15 -6.37 2.68
C GLY A 63 11.05 -7.31 3.23
N PRO A 64 10.97 -7.49 4.56
CA PRO A 64 10.03 -8.41 5.20
C PRO A 64 8.55 -8.13 4.87
N LEU A 65 8.19 -6.88 4.59
CA LEU A 65 6.80 -6.48 4.28
C LEU A 65 6.30 -7.16 3.00
N GLY A 66 7.20 -7.56 2.10
CA GLY A 66 6.87 -8.27 0.87
C GLY A 66 6.13 -9.58 1.10
N LYS A 67 6.29 -10.21 2.28
CA LYS A 67 5.56 -11.42 2.66
C LYS A 67 4.08 -11.16 2.94
N ALA A 68 3.73 -9.97 3.41
CA ALA A 68 2.35 -9.59 3.70
C ALA A 68 1.60 -9.15 2.43
N LEU A 69 2.31 -8.51 1.49
CA LEU A 69 1.70 -7.89 0.31
C LEU A 69 0.71 -8.75 -0.48
N PRO A 70 0.93 -10.06 -0.73
CA PRO A 70 -0.06 -10.87 -1.45
C PRO A 70 -1.41 -10.93 -0.75
N SER A 71 -1.42 -11.11 0.57
CA SER A 71 -2.66 -11.11 1.36
C SER A 71 -3.31 -9.73 1.41
N LEU A 72 -2.48 -8.68 1.41
CA LEU A 72 -2.96 -7.31 1.36
C LEU A 72 -3.61 -6.97 0.02
N ALA A 73 -3.01 -7.38 -1.09
CA ALA A 73 -3.56 -7.23 -2.43
C ALA A 73 -4.88 -8.00 -2.59
N ASP A 74 -4.96 -9.23 -2.09
CA ASP A 74 -6.20 -10.02 -2.09
C ASP A 74 -7.32 -9.34 -1.31
N ALA A 75 -7.00 -8.77 -0.13
CA ALA A 75 -7.98 -8.04 0.67
C ALA A 75 -8.51 -6.77 -0.03
N LEU A 76 -7.69 -6.13 -0.88
CA LEU A 76 -8.06 -4.96 -1.67
C LEU A 76 -8.89 -5.34 -2.91
N GLU A 77 -8.52 -6.40 -3.64
CA GLU A 77 -9.15 -6.74 -4.91
C GLU A 77 -10.39 -7.65 -4.74
N SER A 78 -10.26 -8.69 -3.90
CA SER A 78 -11.29 -9.74 -3.72
C SER A 78 -11.95 -9.71 -2.34
N GLY A 79 -11.37 -8.97 -1.41
CA GLY A 79 -11.87 -8.84 -0.04
C GLY A 79 -12.77 -7.63 0.17
N ARG A 80 -12.57 -6.98 1.31
CA ARG A 80 -13.35 -5.82 1.77
C ARG A 80 -13.08 -4.54 0.99
N GLY A 81 -12.04 -4.49 0.16
CA GLY A 81 -11.70 -3.32 -0.65
C GLY A 81 -10.87 -2.26 0.07
N PHE A 82 -10.43 -2.51 1.30
CA PHE A 82 -9.60 -1.56 2.05
C PHE A 82 -8.71 -2.23 3.09
N MET A 83 -7.65 -1.52 3.48
CA MET A 83 -6.79 -1.89 4.60
C MET A 83 -6.04 -0.67 5.14
N LEU A 84 -5.37 -0.84 6.29
CA LEU A 84 -4.49 0.16 6.88
C LEU A 84 -3.13 -0.46 7.24
N LEU A 85 -2.06 0.06 6.63
CA LEU A 85 -0.71 -0.09 7.16
C LEU A 85 -0.51 0.91 8.31
N ARG A 86 -0.27 0.43 9.54
CA ARG A 86 -0.15 1.26 10.75
C ARG A 86 1.23 1.12 11.39
N GLY A 87 1.75 2.22 11.93
CA GLY A 87 2.97 2.21 12.76
C GLY A 87 4.22 2.73 12.06
N LEU A 88 4.11 3.24 10.83
CA LEU A 88 5.23 3.91 10.16
C LEU A 88 5.63 5.17 10.98
N PRO A 89 6.89 5.29 11.43
CA PRO A 89 7.33 6.40 12.28
C PRO A 89 7.62 7.66 11.44
N VAL A 90 6.56 8.30 10.93
CA VAL A 90 6.63 9.39 9.93
C VAL A 90 7.60 10.53 10.29
N ALA A 91 7.77 10.83 11.57
CA ALA A 91 8.68 11.88 12.04
C ALA A 91 10.18 11.61 11.77
N ARG A 92 10.54 10.37 11.38
CA ARG A 92 11.91 9.99 11.00
C ARG A 92 12.25 10.30 9.55
N TYR A 93 11.26 10.67 8.73
CA TYR A 93 11.41 10.82 7.29
C TYR A 93 11.15 12.27 6.87
N THR A 94 11.87 12.72 5.84
CA THR A 94 11.50 13.93 5.10
C THR A 94 10.28 13.66 4.21
N ASP A 95 9.63 14.72 3.73
CA ASP A 95 8.51 14.60 2.79
C ASP A 95 8.89 13.82 1.51
N GLU A 96 10.10 14.03 1.00
CA GLU A 96 10.61 13.32 -0.19
C GLU A 96 10.84 11.83 0.10
N GLN A 97 11.32 11.51 1.29
CA GLN A 97 11.46 10.13 1.74
C GLN A 97 10.10 9.45 1.91
N LEU A 98 9.10 10.15 2.48
CA LEU A 98 7.74 9.63 2.61
C LEU A 98 7.10 9.36 1.24
N LYS A 99 7.28 10.26 0.26
CA LYS A 99 6.83 10.02 -1.12
C LYS A 99 7.47 8.75 -1.70
N SER A 100 8.77 8.58 -1.48
CA SER A 100 9.51 7.41 -1.95
C SER A 100 9.04 6.12 -1.27
N VAL A 101 8.77 6.14 0.04
CA VAL A 101 8.20 4.99 0.77
C VAL A 101 6.81 4.64 0.25
N CYS A 102 5.91 5.62 0.11
CA CYS A 102 4.55 5.38 -0.39
C CYS A 102 4.56 4.82 -1.83
N TYR A 103 5.36 5.41 -2.71
CA TYR A 103 5.52 4.94 -4.09
C TYR A 103 6.17 3.56 -4.16
N GLY A 104 7.20 3.32 -3.37
CA GLY A 104 7.87 2.03 -3.24
C GLY A 104 6.90 0.93 -2.84
N ILE A 105 6.06 1.15 -1.82
CA ILE A 105 5.00 0.20 -1.46
C ILE A 105 4.02 0.01 -2.63
N GLY A 106 3.61 1.10 -3.28
CA GLY A 106 2.71 1.08 -4.44
C GLY A 106 3.22 0.22 -5.61
N LEU A 107 4.52 0.29 -5.92
CA LEU A 107 5.17 -0.51 -6.97
C LEU A 107 5.10 -2.02 -6.73
N HIS A 108 4.94 -2.45 -5.48
CA HIS A 108 4.74 -3.87 -5.16
C HIS A 108 3.25 -4.27 -5.04
N LEU A 109 2.33 -3.30 -5.05
CA LEU A 109 0.88 -3.54 -5.12
C LEU A 109 0.34 -3.49 -6.55
N GLY A 110 1.01 -2.77 -7.46
CA GLY A 110 0.61 -2.67 -8.85
C GLY A 110 1.42 -1.64 -9.62
N THR A 111 0.79 -1.02 -10.62
CA THR A 111 1.40 0.02 -11.45
C THR A 111 0.86 1.39 -11.04
N PRO A 112 1.67 2.27 -10.43
CA PRO A 112 1.28 3.64 -10.16
C PRO A 112 0.95 4.38 -11.46
N VAL A 113 -0.05 5.25 -11.42
CA VAL A 113 -0.49 6.09 -12.55
C VAL A 113 -0.51 7.55 -12.13
N CYS A 114 -0.36 8.46 -13.08
CA CYS A 114 -0.43 9.90 -12.83
C CYS A 114 -1.83 10.27 -12.33
N GLN A 115 -1.89 10.99 -11.21
CA GLN A 115 -3.12 11.45 -10.58
C GLN A 115 -3.53 12.85 -11.04
N ASN A 116 -2.63 13.61 -11.68
CA ASN A 116 -2.94 14.92 -12.22
C ASN A 116 -2.11 15.27 -13.48
N PRO A 117 -2.43 16.39 -14.18
CA PRO A 117 -1.69 16.81 -15.38
C PRO A 117 -0.22 17.22 -15.13
N ARG A 118 0.19 17.42 -13.88
CA ARG A 118 1.58 17.68 -13.50
C ARG A 118 2.41 16.40 -13.43
N GLY A 119 1.76 15.24 -13.54
CA GLY A 119 2.40 13.94 -13.45
C GLY A 119 2.67 13.51 -12.00
N ASP A 120 2.01 14.13 -11.02
CA ASP A 120 2.06 13.68 -9.61
C ASP A 120 1.33 12.35 -9.41
#